data_AF-A0A919XRQ7-F1
#
_entry.id   AF-A0A919XRQ7-F1
#
_cell.length_a   1.000
_cell.length_b   1.000
_cell.length_c   1.000
_cell.angle_alpha   90.00
_cell.angle_beta   90.00
_cell.angle_gamma   90.00
#
_symmetry.space_group_name_H-M   'P 1'
#
loop_
_entity.id
_entity.type
_entity.pdbx_description
1 polymer ?
#
loop_
_entity_poly.entity_id
_entity_poly.type
_entity_poly.pdbx_seq_one_letter_code
_entity_poly.pdbx_strand_id
1 'polypeptide(L)'
;MNRMSWRICGLVLLLALASGCGQKPGTAQPSGNEEPQVEQGAGPATNHQGSNNAENTSGETGTESPEQQTLSIKSYYTDDQLNELTEKEQTIRYAKDEDKYMAALETLKDSGDSELLPLWKVEFRSATLSEGMLTVDITLPDEARLGAGGEALAVEALQNTLFQFQEIESIELLVDGQQTESLMGHVELEHPMTRK
;
A
#
# COMPACT_ATOMS: atom_id res chain seq x y z
N MET A 1 13.21 -44.21 20.94
CA MET A 1 14.33 -44.59 21.85
C MET A 1 15.63 -44.32 21.13
N ASN A 2 16.59 -43.67 21.82
CA ASN A 2 18.00 -43.43 21.45
C ASN A 2 18.31 -42.32 20.41
N ARG A 3 19.24 -41.35 20.57
CA ARG A 3 20.15 -40.86 21.64
C ARG A 3 20.49 -39.39 21.30
N MET A 4 20.32 -38.42 22.21
CA MET A 4 21.30 -37.96 23.21
C MET A 4 22.39 -36.99 22.65
N SER A 5 22.12 -35.70 22.82
CA SER A 5 22.99 -34.65 23.41
C SER A 5 24.39 -34.36 22.82
N TRP A 6 24.61 -33.10 22.38
CA TRP A 6 25.90 -32.41 22.59
C TRP A 6 25.66 -31.03 23.23
N ARG A 7 26.34 -30.80 24.35
CA ARG A 7 26.30 -29.59 25.18
C ARG A 7 27.34 -28.55 24.76
N ILE A 8 26.92 -27.27 24.78
CA ILE A 8 27.60 -26.13 25.43
C ILE A 8 29.06 -25.83 25.05
N CYS A 9 29.27 -24.69 24.39
CA CYS A 9 30.31 -23.70 24.70
C CYS A 9 29.58 -22.35 24.69
N GLY A 10 29.64 -21.47 25.68
CA GLY A 10 30.76 -21.15 26.56
C GLY A 10 31.17 -19.69 26.33
N LEU A 11 30.30 -18.77 26.75
CA LEU A 11 30.50 -17.44 27.36
C LEU A 11 31.81 -16.66 27.08
N VAL A 12 31.66 -15.34 26.77
CA VAL A 12 32.49 -14.15 27.17
C VAL A 12 32.18 -13.03 26.15
N LEU A 13 31.33 -12.03 26.45
CA LEU A 13 31.53 -10.81 27.26
C LEU A 13 32.64 -9.88 26.73
N LEU A 14 32.28 -8.75 26.10
CA LEU A 14 32.72 -7.39 26.49
C LEU A 14 32.23 -6.28 25.54
N LEU A 15 31.61 -5.27 26.16
CA LEU A 15 31.20 -3.98 25.61
C LEU A 15 32.36 -3.17 25.03
N ALA A 16 32.07 -2.38 23.99
CA ALA A 16 32.69 -1.07 23.80
C ALA A 16 31.63 -0.06 23.31
N LEU A 17 31.28 0.87 24.20
CA LEU A 17 30.54 2.09 23.91
C LEU A 17 31.50 3.09 23.26
N ALA A 18 31.13 3.64 22.11
CA ALA A 18 31.75 4.85 21.56
C ALA A 18 30.66 5.87 21.23
N SER A 19 30.65 6.93 22.02
CA SER A 19 29.80 8.10 21.92
C SER A 19 30.15 8.92 20.67
N GLY A 20 29.13 9.40 19.96
CA GLY A 20 29.28 10.39 18.89
C GLY A 20 28.07 11.32 18.82
N CYS A 21 27.99 12.27 19.75
CA CYS A 21 27.12 13.45 19.61
C CYS A 21 27.82 14.50 18.74
N GLY A 22 27.12 15.04 17.74
CA GLY A 22 27.58 16.18 16.95
C GLY A 22 26.41 17.06 16.52
N GLN A 23 26.13 18.10 17.31
CA GLN A 23 25.14 19.14 17.03
C GLN A 23 25.74 20.26 16.17
N LYS A 24 24.96 20.82 15.24
CA LYS A 24 25.04 22.26 14.91
C LYS A 24 23.65 22.80 14.52
N PRO A 25 23.23 23.94 15.10
CA PRO A 25 21.96 24.60 14.80
C PRO A 25 22.11 25.58 13.63
N GLY A 26 20.99 25.86 12.95
CA GLY A 26 20.91 26.84 11.87
C GLY A 26 19.48 27.32 11.66
N THR A 27 19.04 28.20 12.55
CA THR A 27 17.82 29.01 12.49
C THR A 27 17.81 29.93 11.26
N ALA A 28 16.69 30.00 10.52
CA ALA A 28 16.16 31.25 9.93
C ALA A 28 14.86 30.99 9.12
N GLN A 29 13.71 31.20 9.76
CA GLN A 29 12.61 32.03 9.19
C GLN A 29 12.90 33.49 9.62
N PRO A 30 12.26 34.56 9.10
CA PRO A 30 10.92 34.63 8.51
C PRO A 30 10.73 35.65 7.36
N SER A 31 9.46 35.91 7.04
CA SER A 31 8.90 37.04 6.30
C SER A 31 9.01 36.94 4.76
N GLY A 32 7.97 37.17 3.99
CA GLY A 32 6.66 37.74 4.26
C GLY A 32 6.18 38.39 2.97
N ASN A 33 4.86 38.52 2.88
CA ASN A 33 4.15 39.57 2.17
C ASN A 33 3.82 39.42 0.67
N GLU A 34 2.51 39.37 0.46
CA GLU A 34 1.71 40.27 -0.38
C GLU A 34 1.43 39.85 -1.84
N GLU A 35 0.12 39.67 -2.08
CA GLU A 35 -0.61 39.72 -3.34
C GLU A 35 -0.27 40.96 -4.18
N PRO A 36 -0.61 40.92 -5.49
CA PRO A 36 -1.71 41.80 -5.88
C PRO A 36 -2.68 41.20 -6.91
N GLN A 37 -3.97 41.45 -6.68
CA GLN A 37 -4.99 41.51 -7.72
C GLN A 37 -4.81 42.78 -8.57
N VAL A 38 -5.04 42.69 -9.89
CA VAL A 38 -5.76 43.71 -10.67
C VAL A 38 -6.34 43.08 -11.94
N GLU A 39 -7.62 43.37 -12.16
CA GLU A 39 -8.47 42.90 -13.25
C GLU A 39 -8.74 44.05 -14.24
N GLN A 40 -8.94 43.67 -15.52
CA GLN A 40 -9.84 44.25 -16.52
C GLN A 40 -9.52 45.54 -17.32
N GLY A 41 -9.79 45.43 -18.63
CA GLY A 41 -10.02 46.53 -19.58
C GLY A 41 -9.52 46.21 -21.00
N ALA A 42 -10.20 45.36 -21.79
CA ALA A 42 -11.25 45.70 -22.78
C ALA A 42 -10.74 46.32 -24.10
N GLY A 43 -10.94 45.59 -25.21
CA GLY A 43 -10.81 46.06 -26.59
C GLY A 43 -11.70 45.23 -27.54
N PRO A 44 -12.18 45.77 -28.68
CA PRO A 44 -13.52 45.50 -29.21
C PRO A 44 -13.60 44.57 -30.44
N ALA A 45 -14.86 44.21 -30.73
CA ALA A 45 -15.42 43.24 -31.68
C ALA A 45 -15.07 43.39 -33.18
N THR A 46 -15.26 42.31 -33.96
CA THR A 46 -16.36 42.15 -34.97
C THR A 46 -16.30 40.79 -35.70
N ASN A 47 -17.50 40.23 -35.92
CA ASN A 47 -17.91 39.04 -36.66
C ASN A 47 -17.25 38.78 -38.02
N HIS A 48 -17.18 37.49 -38.41
CA HIS A 48 -17.68 37.01 -39.71
C HIS A 48 -18.11 35.53 -39.64
N GLN A 49 -19.30 35.28 -40.17
CA GLN A 49 -19.96 33.99 -40.33
C GLN A 49 -19.59 33.40 -41.71
N GLY A 50 -19.24 32.11 -41.77
CA GLY A 50 -18.97 31.41 -43.01
C GLY A 50 -18.97 29.89 -42.83
N SER A 51 -19.93 29.24 -43.48
CA SER A 51 -20.23 27.81 -43.48
C SER A 51 -19.26 27.00 -44.35
N ASN A 52 -19.00 25.74 -43.97
CA ASN A 52 -19.00 24.51 -44.81
C ASN A 52 -17.89 23.49 -44.49
N ASN A 53 -18.35 22.24 -44.41
CA ASN A 53 -17.64 20.95 -44.37
C ASN A 53 -16.42 20.87 -45.31
N ALA A 54 -15.33 20.32 -44.79
CA ALA A 54 -14.48 19.36 -45.51
C ALA A 54 -13.59 18.60 -44.52
N GLU A 55 -13.78 17.29 -44.54
CA GLU A 55 -12.91 16.22 -44.07
C GLU A 55 -11.40 16.57 -44.20
N ASN A 56 -10.68 16.51 -43.09
CA ASN A 56 -9.24 16.37 -43.11
C ASN A 56 -8.84 15.30 -42.10
N THR A 57 -8.44 14.15 -42.64
CA THR A 57 -7.72 13.07 -41.99
C THR A 57 -6.56 13.63 -41.19
N SER A 58 -6.68 13.62 -39.86
CA SER A 58 -5.54 13.70 -38.97
C SER A 58 -5.29 12.29 -38.44
N GLY A 59 -4.44 11.57 -39.16
CA GLY A 59 -3.64 10.54 -38.53
C GLY A 59 -2.68 11.24 -37.59
N GLU A 60 -2.88 11.10 -36.29
CA GLU A 60 -1.92 11.52 -35.28
C GLU A 60 -1.70 10.37 -34.32
N THR A 61 -0.66 9.60 -34.66
CA THR A 61 0.37 9.11 -33.76
C THR A 61 -0.12 8.71 -32.37
N GLY A 62 -0.60 7.46 -32.28
CA GLY A 62 -0.72 6.76 -31.02
C GLY A 62 0.62 6.78 -30.30
N THR A 63 0.69 7.55 -29.22
CA THR A 63 1.55 7.15 -28.11
C THR A 63 0.86 5.95 -27.52
N GLU A 64 1.30 4.74 -27.90
CA GLU A 64 0.91 3.51 -27.21
C GLU A 64 1.39 3.63 -25.77
N SER A 65 0.52 4.19 -24.92
CA SER A 65 0.56 3.94 -23.49
C SER A 65 0.51 2.42 -23.32
N PRO A 66 1.36 1.82 -22.46
CA PRO A 66 1.28 0.38 -22.22
C PRO A 66 -0.17 -0.01 -21.93
N GLU A 67 -0.68 -1.03 -22.63
CA GLU A 67 -2.06 -1.50 -22.44
C GLU A 67 -2.25 -1.89 -20.97
N GLN A 68 -2.90 -1.01 -20.22
CA GLN A 68 -3.13 -1.19 -18.80
C GLN A 68 -4.39 -2.04 -18.63
N GLN A 69 -4.25 -3.18 -17.97
CA GLN A 69 -5.34 -4.07 -17.63
C GLN A 69 -6.13 -3.51 -16.45
N THR A 70 -7.43 -3.79 -16.42
CA THR A 70 -8.34 -3.41 -15.32
C THR A 70 -9.01 -4.65 -14.76
N LEU A 71 -9.09 -4.77 -13.44
CA LEU A 71 -9.81 -5.85 -12.77
C LEU A 71 -10.67 -5.29 -11.63
N SER A 72 -11.90 -5.78 -11.52
CA SER A 72 -12.74 -5.52 -10.36
C SER A 72 -12.44 -6.56 -9.29
N ILE A 73 -12.15 -6.12 -8.07
CA ILE A 73 -11.81 -6.95 -6.93
C ILE A 73 -12.62 -6.53 -5.70
N LYS A 74 -12.60 -7.37 -4.67
CA LYS A 74 -13.15 -7.08 -3.35
C LYS A 74 -12.04 -6.65 -2.40
N SER A 75 -12.27 -5.56 -1.69
CA SER A 75 -11.40 -5.05 -0.63
C SER A 75 -12.22 -4.81 0.64
N TYR A 76 -11.58 -4.99 1.79
CA TYR A 76 -12.28 -5.05 3.08
C TYR A 76 -11.77 -3.95 4.01
N TYR A 77 -12.72 -3.23 4.57
CA TYR A 77 -12.50 -2.06 5.44
C TYR A 77 -13.37 -2.21 6.69
N THR A 78 -13.30 -1.29 7.64
CA THR A 78 -14.12 -1.36 8.85
C THR A 78 -14.74 -0.02 9.20
N ASP A 79 -15.69 0.00 10.12
CA ASP A 79 -16.27 1.23 10.65
C ASP A 79 -15.35 1.90 11.69
N ASP A 80 -15.76 3.07 12.20
CA ASP A 80 -15.01 3.79 13.23
C ASP A 80 -14.99 3.09 14.60
N GLN A 81 -15.80 2.04 14.77
CA GLN A 81 -15.88 1.24 15.97
C GLN A 81 -15.02 -0.03 15.91
N LEU A 82 -14.40 -0.35 14.77
CA LEU A 82 -13.60 -1.56 14.54
C LEU A 82 -14.38 -2.86 14.87
N ASN A 83 -15.66 -2.92 14.49
CA ASN A 83 -16.51 -4.07 14.84
C ASN A 83 -16.42 -5.23 13.84
N GLU A 84 -16.51 -4.92 12.54
CA GLU A 84 -16.56 -5.93 11.48
C GLU A 84 -15.94 -5.41 10.18
N LEU A 85 -15.68 -6.35 9.26
CA LEU A 85 -15.25 -6.03 7.92
C LEU A 85 -16.45 -5.77 7.00
N THR A 86 -16.39 -4.65 6.28
CA THR A 86 -17.28 -4.30 5.19
C THR A 86 -16.56 -4.52 3.86
N GLU A 87 -17.16 -5.32 2.98
CA GLU A 87 -16.68 -5.55 1.61
C GLU A 87 -17.03 -4.35 0.72
N LYS A 88 -16.07 -3.91 -0.09
CA LYS A 88 -16.26 -2.94 -1.17
C LYS A 88 -15.65 -3.45 -2.46
N GLU A 89 -16.36 -3.23 -3.56
CA GLU A 89 -15.82 -3.44 -4.88
C GLU A 89 -14.83 -2.31 -5.22
N GLN A 90 -13.64 -2.68 -5.70
CA GLN A 90 -12.57 -1.77 -6.09
C GLN A 90 -12.06 -2.14 -7.48
N THR A 91 -11.71 -1.13 -8.28
CA THR A 91 -11.08 -1.36 -9.59
C THR A 91 -9.58 -1.16 -9.47
N ILE A 92 -8.82 -2.24 -9.66
CA ILE A 92 -7.36 -2.17 -9.78
C ILE A 92 -6.95 -2.04 -11.23
N ARG A 93 -5.76 -1.47 -11.44
CA ARG A 93 -5.15 -1.35 -12.76
C ARG A 93 -3.69 -1.75 -12.71
N TYR A 94 -3.24 -2.52 -13.69
CA TYR A 94 -1.89 -3.09 -13.73
C TYR A 94 -1.42 -3.32 -15.16
N ALA A 95 -0.11 -3.34 -15.38
CA ALA A 95 0.48 -3.52 -16.71
C ALA A 95 0.83 -4.98 -16.99
N LYS A 96 1.32 -5.71 -15.98
CA LYS A 96 1.60 -7.14 -16.06
C LYS A 96 0.76 -7.89 -15.04
N ASP A 97 0.46 -9.15 -15.34
CA ASP A 97 -0.36 -9.98 -14.44
C ASP A 97 0.26 -10.13 -13.04
N GLU A 98 1.60 -10.18 -12.94
CA GLU A 98 2.32 -10.22 -11.66
C GLU A 98 2.08 -9.00 -10.77
N ASP A 99 1.80 -7.83 -11.36
CA ASP A 99 1.61 -6.57 -10.63
C ASP A 99 0.22 -6.47 -9.98
N LYS A 100 -0.74 -7.32 -10.36
CA LYS A 100 -2.13 -7.23 -9.89
C LYS A 100 -2.26 -7.42 -8.38
N TYR A 101 -1.37 -8.21 -7.77
CA TYR A 101 -1.37 -8.44 -6.32
C TYR A 101 -0.93 -7.20 -5.56
N MET A 102 0.11 -6.52 -6.04
CA MET A 102 0.51 -5.23 -5.48
C MET A 102 -0.62 -4.20 -5.62
N ALA A 103 -1.25 -4.14 -6.79
CA ALA A 103 -2.38 -3.25 -7.01
C ALA A 103 -3.57 -3.57 -6.09
N ALA A 104 -3.83 -4.84 -5.80
CA ALA A 104 -4.86 -5.28 -4.85
C ALA A 104 -4.51 -4.97 -3.39
N LEU A 105 -3.24 -5.03 -3.00
CA LEU A 105 -2.81 -4.63 -1.66
C LEU A 105 -2.99 -3.13 -1.44
N GLU A 106 -2.67 -2.32 -2.44
CA GLU A 106 -2.78 -0.86 -2.36
C GLU A 106 -4.21 -0.37 -2.15
N THR A 107 -5.24 -1.13 -2.58
CA THR A 107 -6.64 -0.76 -2.27
C THR A 107 -6.94 -0.85 -0.77
N LEU A 108 -6.24 -1.66 0.02
CA LEU A 108 -6.45 -1.77 1.47
C LEU A 108 -6.10 -0.49 2.24
N LYS A 109 -5.38 0.44 1.60
CA LYS A 109 -4.94 1.72 2.18
C LYS A 109 -5.95 2.85 2.00
N ASP A 110 -6.89 2.71 1.08
CA ASP A 110 -7.92 3.72 0.80
C ASP A 110 -9.24 3.05 0.41
N SER A 111 -10.30 3.35 1.16
CA SER A 111 -11.65 2.84 0.89
C SER A 111 -12.39 3.63 -0.20
N GLY A 112 -11.93 4.86 -0.50
CA GLY A 112 -12.69 5.84 -1.28
C GLY A 112 -14.01 6.25 -0.63
N ASP A 113 -14.22 5.92 0.65
CA ASP A 113 -15.46 6.11 1.39
C ASP A 113 -15.17 6.67 2.79
N SER A 114 -15.70 7.86 3.09
CA SER A 114 -15.45 8.54 4.37
C SER A 114 -16.03 7.83 5.59
N GLU A 115 -16.98 6.92 5.40
CA GLU A 115 -17.59 6.14 6.49
C GLU A 115 -16.80 4.86 6.80
N LEU A 116 -15.84 4.48 5.94
CA LEU A 116 -15.06 3.26 6.07
C LEU A 116 -13.58 3.58 6.28
N LEU A 117 -13.01 2.99 7.33
CA LEU A 117 -11.62 3.15 7.70
C LEU A 117 -10.75 2.05 7.07
N PRO A 118 -9.64 2.42 6.41
CA PRO A 118 -8.61 1.47 6.01
C PRO A 118 -7.82 0.98 7.22
N LEU A 119 -7.57 -0.32 7.24
CA LEU A 119 -6.84 -1.03 8.29
C LEU A 119 -5.34 -1.12 8.02
N TRP A 120 -4.92 -0.87 6.78
CA TRP A 120 -3.53 -0.96 6.35
C TRP A 120 -2.96 0.43 6.11
N LYS A 121 -2.01 0.83 6.96
CA LYS A 121 -1.27 2.12 6.86
C LYS A 121 0.22 1.86 6.73
N VAL A 122 0.57 0.89 5.90
CA VAL A 122 1.93 0.36 5.71
C VAL A 122 2.45 0.71 4.33
N GLU A 123 3.75 0.53 4.15
CA GLU A 123 4.35 0.41 2.83
C GLU A 123 4.32 -1.06 2.40
N PHE A 124 3.73 -1.37 1.25
CA PHE A 124 3.87 -2.68 0.61
C PHE A 124 5.13 -2.66 -0.27
N ARG A 125 6.17 -3.38 0.16
CA ARG A 125 7.49 -3.38 -0.50
C ARG A 125 7.52 -4.34 -1.69
N SER A 126 6.89 -5.50 -1.56
CA SER A 126 6.80 -6.48 -2.64
C SER A 126 5.60 -7.42 -2.47
N ALA A 127 5.17 -8.02 -3.59
CA ALA A 127 4.17 -9.08 -3.65
C ALA A 127 4.58 -10.06 -4.76
N THR A 128 5.09 -11.24 -4.39
CA THR A 128 5.64 -12.21 -5.36
C THR A 128 4.97 -13.56 -5.21
N LEU A 129 4.33 -14.04 -6.27
CA LEU A 129 3.69 -15.35 -6.30
C LEU A 129 4.70 -16.42 -6.77
N SER A 130 4.84 -17.49 -6.00
CA SER A 130 5.63 -18.67 -6.39
C SER A 130 4.92 -19.94 -5.89
N GLU A 131 4.64 -20.87 -6.80
CA GLU A 131 4.04 -22.18 -6.47
C GLU A 131 2.80 -22.10 -5.56
N GLY A 132 1.92 -21.11 -5.82
CA GLY A 132 0.69 -20.90 -5.04
C GLY A 132 0.86 -20.13 -3.73
N MET A 133 2.10 -19.79 -3.33
CA MET A 133 2.38 -18.95 -2.17
C MET A 133 2.69 -17.52 -2.60
N LEU A 134 1.86 -16.57 -2.14
CA LEU A 134 2.13 -15.14 -2.32
C LEU A 134 2.96 -14.64 -1.14
N THR A 135 4.21 -14.24 -1.38
CA THR A 135 5.04 -13.56 -0.37
C THR A 135 4.80 -12.06 -0.44
N VAL A 136 4.35 -11.47 0.66
CA VAL A 136 4.11 -10.03 0.82
C VAL A 136 5.09 -9.48 1.85
N ASP A 137 5.89 -8.49 1.46
CA ASP A 137 6.82 -7.81 2.37
C ASP A 137 6.32 -6.38 2.63
N ILE A 138 6.28 -5.99 3.90
CA ILE A 138 5.79 -4.67 4.33
C ILE A 138 6.80 -3.94 5.21
N THR A 139 6.69 -2.61 5.26
CA THR A 139 7.26 -1.78 6.33
C THR A 139 6.11 -1.37 7.26
N LEU A 140 6.19 -1.73 8.55
CA LEU A 140 5.15 -1.40 9.54
C LEU A 140 5.58 -0.23 10.43
N PRO A 141 5.09 1.01 10.19
CA PRO A 141 5.38 2.15 11.06
C PRO A 141 4.59 2.09 12.37
N ASP A 142 5.07 2.78 13.40
CA ASP A 142 4.41 2.82 14.72
C ASP A 142 2.98 3.36 14.65
N GLU A 143 2.72 4.33 13.76
CA GLU A 143 1.39 4.93 13.57
C GLU A 143 0.37 3.99 12.92
N ALA A 144 0.82 2.87 12.34
CA ALA A 144 -0.06 1.86 11.75
C ALA A 144 -0.67 0.91 12.78
N ARG A 145 -0.36 1.05 14.06
CA ARG A 145 -0.83 0.14 15.11
C ARG A 145 -2.25 0.49 15.56
N LEU A 146 -3.16 -0.48 15.39
CA LEU A 146 -4.61 -0.35 15.66
C LEU A 146 -5.07 -1.14 16.89
N GLY A 147 -4.14 -1.71 17.67
CA GLY A 147 -4.43 -2.57 18.82
C GLY A 147 -4.99 -3.94 18.41
N ALA A 148 -5.43 -4.74 19.39
CA ALA A 148 -5.82 -6.13 19.17
C ALA A 148 -6.95 -6.33 18.14
N GLY A 149 -8.03 -5.56 18.28
CA GLY A 149 -9.19 -5.65 17.38
C GLY A 149 -8.84 -5.23 15.96
N GLY A 150 -8.14 -4.11 15.81
CA GLY A 150 -7.69 -3.64 14.50
C GLY A 150 -6.66 -4.56 13.85
N GLU A 151 -5.78 -5.19 14.62
CA GLU A 151 -4.84 -6.20 14.11
C GLU A 151 -5.58 -7.42 13.53
N ALA A 152 -6.56 -7.97 14.25
CA ALA A 152 -7.35 -9.10 13.78
C ALA A 152 -8.09 -8.79 12.49
N LEU A 153 -8.77 -7.64 12.45
CA LEU A 153 -9.47 -7.19 11.24
C LEU A 153 -8.51 -6.93 10.09
N ALA A 154 -7.33 -6.35 10.33
CA ALA A 154 -6.35 -6.08 9.29
C ALA A 154 -5.86 -7.38 8.63
N VAL A 155 -5.52 -8.38 9.44
CA VAL A 155 -5.08 -9.70 8.97
C VAL A 155 -6.20 -10.43 8.22
N GLU A 156 -7.45 -10.33 8.67
CA GLU A 156 -8.60 -10.89 7.98
C GLU A 156 -8.89 -10.17 6.65
N ALA A 157 -8.81 -8.83 6.62
CA ALA A 157 -9.00 -8.03 5.42
C ALA A 157 -7.96 -8.38 4.33
N LEU A 158 -6.70 -8.56 4.73
CA LEU A 158 -5.62 -9.00 3.85
C LEU A 158 -5.92 -10.38 3.25
N GLN A 159 -6.29 -11.35 4.09
CA GLN A 159 -6.62 -12.70 3.64
C GLN A 159 -7.81 -12.70 2.69
N ASN A 160 -8.89 -12.01 3.02
CA ASN A 160 -10.09 -11.95 2.17
C ASN A 160 -9.80 -11.29 0.82
N THR A 161 -8.97 -10.23 0.80
CA THR A 161 -8.55 -9.58 -0.45
C THR A 161 -7.60 -10.44 -1.28
N LEU A 162 -6.66 -11.18 -0.69
CA LEU A 162 -5.71 -11.95 -1.48
C LEU A 162 -6.24 -13.32 -1.89
N PHE A 163 -7.01 -14.00 -1.03
CA PHE A 163 -7.58 -15.30 -1.37
C PHE A 163 -8.74 -15.23 -2.38
N GLN A 164 -9.17 -14.05 -2.84
CA GLN A 164 -10.06 -14.00 -4.01
C GLN A 164 -9.37 -14.46 -5.31
N PHE A 165 -8.03 -14.38 -5.37
CA PHE A 165 -7.25 -14.90 -6.47
C PHE A 165 -7.05 -16.41 -6.27
N GLN A 166 -7.62 -17.22 -7.17
CA GLN A 166 -7.70 -18.68 -6.99
C GLN A 166 -6.33 -19.37 -7.04
N GLU A 167 -5.37 -18.75 -7.71
CA GLU A 167 -3.99 -19.18 -7.78
C GLU A 167 -3.19 -18.92 -6.48
N ILE A 168 -3.73 -18.14 -5.54
CA ILE A 168 -3.12 -17.93 -4.21
C ILE A 168 -3.71 -18.96 -3.25
N GLU A 169 -2.89 -19.92 -2.84
CA GLU A 169 -3.23 -20.96 -1.87
C GLU A 169 -2.77 -20.60 -0.46
N SER A 170 -1.69 -19.81 -0.35
CA SER A 170 -1.14 -19.36 0.91
C SER A 170 -0.49 -17.97 0.80
N ILE A 171 -0.37 -17.28 1.94
CA ILE A 171 0.21 -15.94 2.04
C ILE A 171 1.33 -15.99 3.09
N GLU A 172 2.55 -15.66 2.67
CA GLU A 172 3.67 -15.44 3.58
C GLU A 172 3.80 -13.92 3.79
N LEU A 173 3.49 -13.45 5.00
CA LEU A 173 3.59 -12.03 5.36
C LEU A 173 4.89 -11.77 6.12
N LEU A 174 5.72 -10.88 5.59
CA LEU A 174 7.00 -10.47 6.15
C LEU A 174 6.97 -9.00 6.55
N VAL A 175 7.64 -8.67 7.65
CA VAL A 175 7.92 -7.29 8.05
C VAL A 175 9.41 -7.05 7.90
N ASP A 176 9.77 -6.10 7.05
CA ASP A 176 11.16 -5.77 6.72
C ASP A 176 11.99 -7.00 6.28
N GLY A 177 11.36 -7.89 5.51
CA GLY A 177 11.95 -9.14 5.04
C GLY A 177 12.08 -10.24 6.09
N GLN A 178 11.48 -10.07 7.28
CA GLN A 178 11.54 -11.04 8.37
C GLN A 178 10.15 -11.59 8.72
N GLN A 179 10.12 -12.87 9.12
CA GLN A 179 8.94 -13.45 9.76
C GLN A 179 8.75 -12.86 11.16
N THR A 180 7.50 -12.59 11.52
CA THR A 180 7.14 -12.02 12.81
C THR A 180 5.96 -12.78 13.38
N GLU A 181 6.00 -13.13 14.66
CA GLU A 181 4.89 -13.85 15.30
C GLU A 181 3.57 -13.08 15.27
N SER A 182 3.61 -11.74 15.17
CA SER A 182 2.44 -10.86 15.20
C SER A 182 2.81 -9.48 14.65
N LEU A 183 1.85 -8.77 14.05
CA LEU A 183 2.06 -7.40 13.57
C LEU A 183 2.10 -6.40 14.73
N MET A 184 1.23 -6.59 15.73
CA MET A 184 1.04 -5.62 16.82
C MET A 184 1.06 -6.25 18.22
N GLY A 185 1.33 -7.56 18.31
CA GLY A 185 1.47 -8.33 19.54
C GLY A 185 0.21 -9.07 20.00
N HIS A 186 -0.85 -9.16 19.21
CA HIS A 186 -2.13 -9.74 19.64
C HIS A 186 -2.60 -10.92 18.80
N VAL A 187 -2.28 -10.94 17.50
CA VAL A 187 -2.70 -12.02 16.58
C VAL A 187 -1.48 -12.80 16.14
N GLU A 188 -1.49 -14.11 16.39
CA GLU A 188 -0.46 -15.01 15.90
C GLU A 188 -0.57 -15.13 14.37
N LEU A 189 0.52 -14.81 13.67
CA LEU A 189 0.62 -15.00 12.23
C LEU A 189 1.06 -16.44 11.93
N GLU A 190 0.25 -17.15 11.16
CA GLU A 190 0.66 -18.42 10.57
C GLU A 190 1.68 -18.15 9.44
N HIS A 191 2.71 -18.99 9.34
CA HIS A 191 3.77 -18.87 8.34
C HIS A 191 3.88 -20.14 7.50
N PRO A 192 3.29 -20.18 6.29
CA PRO A 192 2.40 -19.16 5.70
C PRO A 192 0.96 -19.29 6.19
N MET A 193 0.17 -18.22 6.08
CA MET A 193 -1.28 -18.26 6.27
C MET A 193 -1.92 -19.06 5.14
N THR A 194 -2.74 -20.05 5.48
CA THR A 194 -3.37 -20.92 4.49
C THR A 194 -4.82 -20.54 4.24
N ARG A 195 -5.27 -20.71 2.99
CA ARG A 195 -6.69 -20.58 2.64
C ARG A 195 -7.52 -21.58 3.45
N LYS A 196 -8.54 -21.09 4.14
CA LYS A 196 -9.51 -21.92 4.90
C LYS A 196 -10.69 -22.38 4.04
#